data_AF-A0A962UUT7-F1
#
_entry.id   AF-A0A962UUT7-F1
#
_cell.length_a   1.000
_cell.length_b   1.000
_cell.length_c   1.000
_cell.angle_alpha   90.00
_cell.angle_beta   90.00
_cell.angle_gamma   90.00
#
_symmetry.space_group_name_H-M   'P 1'
#
loop_
_entity.id
_entity.type
_entity.pdbx_description
1 polymer ?
#
loop_
_entity_poly.entity_id
_entity_poly.type
_entity_poly.pdbx_seq_one_letter_code
_entity_poly.pdbx_strand_id
1 'polypeptide(L)'
;SVGPGVVSTPYGVPSRFEANTIRRNVPWLTASPISSVSFAPLAELKGIITPSGLCFERHHAGITAIDPDLHRLIIHGLVERPLILTMDDLMRFPSESRIHFLECAANGGMEWRGAQMEALQFTHGMLSCCEWTGVSLATLLAEVGVKPEGKWVLAEGADGSSMTRSIPLEKALDDTLIVYAQNGERLRP
;
A
#
# COMPACT_ATOMS: atom_id res chain seq x y z
N SER A 1 -34.99 21.35 8.86
CA SER A 1 -33.94 22.12 8.19
C SER A 1 -33.80 21.58 6.77
N VAL A 2 -33.70 22.43 5.76
CA VAL A 2 -33.33 21.98 4.41
C VAL A 2 -31.81 21.84 4.35
N GLY A 3 -31.33 20.73 3.78
CA GLY A 3 -29.91 20.42 3.68
C GLY A 3 -29.23 21.08 2.46
N PRO A 4 -27.91 20.89 2.30
CA PRO A 4 -27.22 21.27 1.08
C PRO A 4 -27.75 20.49 -0.12
N GLY A 5 -27.65 21.08 -1.32
CA GLY A 5 -28.01 20.43 -2.58
C GLY A 5 -27.01 19.34 -3.01
N VAL A 6 -27.36 18.58 -4.05
CA VAL A 6 -26.45 17.59 -4.64
C VAL A 6 -25.14 18.26 -5.10
N VAL A 7 -24.03 17.53 -5.01
CA VAL A 7 -22.68 18.00 -5.44
C VAL A 7 -22.13 19.17 -4.62
N SER A 8 -22.71 19.51 -3.46
CA SER A 8 -22.11 20.49 -2.53
C SER A 8 -20.72 20.07 -2.02
N THR A 9 -20.47 18.76 -2.02
CA THR A 9 -19.20 18.12 -1.67
C THR A 9 -18.90 17.09 -2.76
N PRO A 10 -18.21 17.47 -3.85
CA PRO A 10 -18.03 16.61 -5.02
C PRO A 10 -17.29 15.30 -4.72
N TYR A 11 -16.36 15.31 -3.75
CA TYR A 11 -15.74 14.11 -3.20
C TYR A 11 -16.05 14.04 -1.71
N GLY A 12 -16.87 13.05 -1.32
CA GLY A 12 -17.41 12.95 0.03
C GLY A 12 -16.33 12.82 1.11
N VAL A 13 -16.64 13.35 2.29
CA VAL A 13 -15.87 13.13 3.51
C VAL A 13 -16.79 12.54 4.58
N PRO A 14 -16.25 11.84 5.59
CA PRO A 14 -17.06 11.35 6.70
C PRO A 14 -17.86 12.46 7.38
N SER A 15 -18.99 12.08 7.97
CA SER A 15 -19.79 12.97 8.81
C SER A 15 -18.94 13.57 9.92
N ARG A 16 -19.20 14.84 10.29
CA ARG A 16 -18.53 15.48 11.45
C ARG A 16 -18.71 14.73 12.77
N PHE A 17 -19.72 13.87 12.87
CA PHE A 17 -19.98 13.04 14.06
C PHE A 17 -19.05 11.81 14.14
N GLU A 18 -18.32 11.51 13.07
CA GLU A 18 -17.32 10.43 12.99
C GLU A 18 -15.88 10.97 13.19
N ALA A 19 -15.73 12.12 13.85
CA ALA A 19 -14.43 12.82 13.97
C ALA A 19 -13.32 12.01 14.66
N ASN A 20 -13.68 10.96 15.41
CA ASN A 20 -12.73 10.09 16.10
C ASN A 20 -12.30 8.87 15.27
N THR A 21 -12.93 8.62 14.13
CA THR A 21 -12.62 7.50 13.22
C THR A 21 -11.48 7.91 12.29
N ILE A 22 -10.28 8.04 12.86
CA ILE A 22 -9.09 8.56 12.18
C ILE A 22 -7.87 7.69 12.46
N ARG A 23 -6.85 7.80 11.59
CA ARG A 23 -5.51 7.28 11.86
C ARG A 23 -4.91 7.98 13.08
N ARG A 24 -4.15 7.24 13.88
CA ARG A 24 -3.38 7.79 15.01
C ARG A 24 -1.92 7.37 14.90
N ASN A 25 -1.02 8.10 15.56
CA ASN A 25 0.39 7.76 15.71
C ASN A 25 0.73 7.78 17.21
N VAL A 26 1.77 7.05 17.60
CA VAL A 26 2.31 7.09 18.95
C VAL A 26 3.74 7.67 18.87
N PRO A 27 3.95 8.95 19.21
CA PRO A 27 5.18 9.66 18.88
C PRO A 27 6.46 9.05 19.46
N TRP A 28 6.38 8.39 20.61
CA TRP A 28 7.53 7.80 21.29
C TRP A 28 7.99 6.46 20.69
N LEU A 29 7.23 5.84 19.78
CA LEU A 29 7.61 4.55 19.18
C LEU A 29 8.81 4.65 18.24
N THR A 30 9.07 5.82 17.66
CA THR A 30 10.09 6.01 16.62
C THR A 30 10.82 7.33 16.80
N ALA A 31 12.09 7.39 16.41
CA ALA A 31 12.90 8.58 16.55
C ALA A 31 12.47 9.77 15.66
N SER A 32 11.72 9.52 14.58
CA SER A 32 11.32 10.54 13.61
C SER A 32 10.00 10.21 12.94
N PRO A 33 9.10 11.18 12.70
CA PRO A 33 7.79 10.95 12.09
C PRO A 33 7.87 10.52 10.61
N ILE A 34 8.95 10.84 9.90
CA ILE A 34 9.15 10.41 8.50
C ILE A 34 9.59 8.95 8.38
N SER A 35 10.14 8.37 9.46
CA SER A 35 10.45 6.95 9.56
C SER A 35 9.59 6.31 10.64
N SER A 36 8.26 6.43 10.49
CA SER A 36 7.29 6.06 11.52
C SER A 36 6.15 5.19 11.01
N VAL A 37 5.13 5.01 11.86
CA VAL A 37 3.93 4.20 11.63
C VAL A 37 2.69 4.92 12.14
N SER A 38 1.58 4.84 11.41
CA SER A 38 0.24 5.20 11.89
C SER A 38 -0.60 3.94 12.10
N PHE A 39 -1.76 4.08 12.72
CA PHE A 39 -2.61 2.97 13.13
C PHE A 39 -4.03 3.15 12.60
N ALA A 40 -4.56 2.15 11.90
CA ALA A 40 -5.94 2.10 11.45
C ALA A 40 -6.90 1.97 12.65
N PRO A 41 -8.02 2.72 12.69
CA PRO A 41 -9.00 2.70 13.78
C PRO A 41 -9.89 1.44 13.73
N LEU A 42 -9.30 0.25 13.88
CA LEU A 42 -9.98 -1.03 13.62
C LEU A 42 -11.25 -1.24 14.45
N ALA A 43 -11.31 -0.71 15.67
CA ALA A 43 -12.47 -0.88 16.55
C ALA A 43 -13.72 -0.11 16.05
N GLU A 44 -13.48 0.97 15.32
CA GLU A 44 -14.50 1.85 14.75
C GLU A 44 -15.01 1.34 13.39
N LEU A 45 -14.22 0.53 12.68
CA LEU A 45 -14.56 0.01 11.35
C LEU A 45 -15.61 -1.13 11.40
N LYS A 46 -16.27 -1.37 10.26
CA LYS A 46 -17.21 -2.47 10.03
C LYS A 46 -16.84 -3.24 8.76
N GLY A 47 -17.13 -4.53 8.74
CA GLY A 47 -16.77 -5.40 7.63
C GLY A 47 -15.25 -5.62 7.54
N ILE A 48 -14.77 -5.93 6.33
CA ILE A 48 -13.36 -6.28 6.11
C ILE A 48 -12.59 -5.23 5.30
N ILE A 49 -13.26 -4.30 4.62
CA ILE A 49 -12.59 -3.30 3.79
C ILE A 49 -12.30 -2.06 4.62
N THR A 50 -11.02 -1.73 4.75
CA THR A 50 -10.53 -0.49 5.35
C THR A 50 -10.71 0.65 4.34
N PRO A 51 -11.42 1.74 4.70
CA PRO A 51 -11.50 2.93 3.84
C PRO A 51 -10.10 3.46 3.53
N SER A 52 -9.81 3.80 2.27
CA SER A 52 -8.44 4.14 1.84
C SER A 52 -7.82 5.30 2.61
N GLY A 53 -8.63 6.25 3.06
CA GLY A 53 -8.19 7.37 3.93
C GLY A 53 -7.89 7.00 5.39
N LEU A 54 -8.12 5.76 5.78
CA LEU A 54 -7.91 5.22 7.12
C LEU A 54 -6.93 4.03 7.14
N CYS A 55 -6.40 3.62 5.98
CA CYS A 55 -5.37 2.61 5.93
C CYS A 55 -4.14 3.07 6.72
N PHE A 56 -3.59 2.18 7.55
CA PHE A 56 -2.39 2.48 8.31
C PHE A 56 -1.23 2.81 7.36
N GLU A 57 -0.31 3.64 7.82
CA GLU A 57 0.86 4.05 7.06
C GLU A 57 2.12 3.56 7.74
N ARG A 58 3.11 3.17 6.95
CA ARG A 58 4.47 2.95 7.44
C ARG A 58 5.44 3.48 6.38
N HIS A 59 6.16 4.52 6.75
CA HIS A 59 7.17 5.15 5.89
C HIS A 59 8.56 5.01 6.50
N HIS A 60 9.60 4.97 5.67
CA HIS A 60 11.00 4.95 6.11
C HIS A 60 11.76 6.25 5.79
N ALA A 61 11.28 7.04 4.82
CA ALA A 61 11.80 8.36 4.45
C ALA A 61 10.69 9.39 4.13
N GLY A 62 9.53 9.24 4.76
CA GLY A 62 8.35 10.08 4.54
C GLY A 62 7.58 9.74 3.27
N ILE A 63 6.53 10.51 2.98
CA ILE A 63 5.69 10.35 1.79
C ILE A 63 6.34 11.07 0.62
N THR A 64 6.60 10.36 -0.47
CA THR A 64 7.17 10.95 -1.69
C THR A 64 6.05 11.34 -2.63
N ALA A 65 6.02 12.62 -3.05
CA ALA A 65 5.11 13.08 -4.09
C ALA A 65 5.61 12.62 -5.47
N ILE A 66 5.00 11.55 -5.99
CA ILE A 66 5.32 11.01 -7.32
C ILE A 66 4.30 11.54 -8.32
N ASP A 67 4.78 12.25 -9.34
CA ASP A 67 3.98 12.60 -10.51
C ASP A 67 3.78 11.35 -11.39
N PRO A 68 2.54 10.86 -11.58
CA PRO A 68 2.27 9.69 -12.41
C PRO A 68 2.76 9.81 -13.86
N ASP A 69 2.81 11.03 -14.41
CA ASP A 69 3.22 11.25 -15.80
C ASP A 69 4.75 11.12 -15.96
N LEU A 70 5.48 11.40 -14.88
CA LEU A 70 6.94 11.27 -14.82
C LEU A 70 7.38 9.91 -14.26
N HIS A 71 6.49 9.17 -13.60
CA HIS A 71 6.80 7.87 -13.01
C HIS A 71 7.19 6.85 -14.08
N ARG A 72 8.21 6.03 -13.76
CA ARG A 72 8.68 4.93 -14.62
C ARG A 72 8.87 3.69 -13.78
N LEU A 73 8.28 2.58 -14.23
CA LEU A 73 8.57 1.26 -13.72
C LEU A 73 9.63 0.61 -14.61
N ILE A 74 10.77 0.25 -14.03
CA ILE A 74 11.89 -0.35 -14.75
C ILE A 74 12.00 -1.82 -14.37
N ILE A 75 12.04 -2.71 -15.36
CA ILE A 75 12.27 -4.15 -15.18
C ILE A 75 13.54 -4.51 -15.95
N HIS A 76 14.58 -4.94 -15.23
CA HIS A 76 15.89 -5.22 -15.81
C HIS A 76 16.63 -6.33 -15.03
N GLY A 77 17.87 -6.65 -15.43
CA GLY A 77 18.71 -7.66 -14.80
C GLY A 77 18.80 -8.93 -15.65
N LEU A 78 18.53 -10.10 -15.06
CA LEU A 78 18.56 -11.39 -15.74
C LEU A 78 17.28 -11.63 -16.56
N VAL A 79 17.07 -10.79 -17.56
CA VAL A 79 15.94 -10.84 -18.49
C VAL A 79 16.43 -10.73 -19.94
N GLU A 80 15.68 -11.25 -20.89
CA GLU A 80 16.01 -11.15 -22.32
C GLU A 80 15.82 -9.73 -22.85
N ARG A 81 14.76 -9.05 -22.41
CA ARG A 81 14.39 -7.71 -22.89
C ARG A 81 14.05 -6.80 -21.71
N PRO A 82 15.01 -5.99 -21.22
CA PRO A 82 14.73 -4.97 -20.22
C PRO A 82 13.66 -4.00 -20.71
N LEU A 83 12.81 -3.52 -19.80
CA LEU A 83 11.63 -2.72 -20.11
C LEU A 83 11.51 -1.54 -19.17
N ILE A 84 11.05 -0.40 -19.71
CA ILE A 84 10.67 0.79 -18.96
C ILE A 84 9.23 1.09 -19.33
N LEU A 85 8.35 1.13 -18.33
CA LEU A 85 6.91 1.37 -18.50
C LEU A 85 6.52 2.72 -17.91
N THR A 86 5.70 3.47 -18.63
CA THR A 86 4.89 4.55 -18.05
C THR A 86 3.68 3.97 -17.32
N MET A 87 2.95 4.81 -16.56
CA MET A 87 1.67 4.39 -15.96
C MET A 87 0.65 3.97 -17.03
N ASP A 88 0.60 4.67 -18.18
CA ASP A 88 -0.31 4.33 -19.28
C ASP A 88 0.04 3.00 -19.94
N ASP A 89 1.33 2.68 -20.07
CA ASP A 89 1.75 1.37 -20.58
C ASP A 89 1.35 0.25 -19.62
N LEU A 90 1.57 0.45 -18.31
CA LEU A 90 1.20 -0.52 -17.28
C LEU A 90 -0.31 -0.80 -17.27
N MET A 91 -1.14 0.25 -17.37
CA MET A 91 -2.60 0.10 -17.37
C MET A 91 -3.18 -0.55 -18.64
N ARG A 92 -2.36 -0.78 -19.68
CA ARG A 92 -2.79 -1.53 -20.89
C ARG A 92 -2.66 -3.03 -20.77
N PHE A 93 -1.88 -3.52 -19.79
CA PHE A 93 -1.82 -4.96 -19.51
C PHE A 93 -3.13 -5.46 -18.89
N PRO A 94 -3.44 -6.77 -18.98
CA PRO A 94 -4.60 -7.36 -18.32
C PRO A 94 -4.60 -7.04 -16.81
N SER A 95 -5.66 -6.39 -16.35
CA SER A 95 -5.84 -6.03 -14.94
C SER A 95 -6.61 -7.09 -14.17
N GLU A 96 -6.23 -7.31 -12.92
CA GLU A 96 -7.00 -8.11 -11.96
C GLU A 96 -7.13 -7.40 -10.61
N SER A 97 -8.18 -7.76 -9.86
CA SER A 97 -8.50 -7.21 -8.55
C SER A 97 -8.51 -8.32 -7.49
N ARG A 98 -7.87 -8.10 -6.34
CA ARG A 98 -7.84 -9.06 -5.22
C ARG A 98 -8.05 -8.36 -3.89
N ILE A 99 -8.83 -8.97 -3.00
CA ILE A 99 -9.00 -8.49 -1.62
C ILE A 99 -7.90 -9.11 -0.75
N HIS A 100 -6.99 -8.29 -0.27
CA HIS A 100 -5.87 -8.70 0.60
C HIS A 100 -5.67 -7.71 1.74
N PHE A 101 -5.25 -8.25 2.88
CA PHE A 101 -4.72 -7.44 3.97
C PHE A 101 -3.23 -7.22 3.81
N LEU A 102 -2.78 -6.03 4.20
CA LEU A 102 -1.39 -5.73 4.47
C LEU A 102 -1.25 -5.58 5.98
N GLU A 103 -0.28 -6.29 6.56
CA GLU A 103 0.03 -6.24 7.97
C GLU A 103 1.52 -5.92 8.14
N CYS A 104 1.82 -4.94 9.00
CA CYS A 104 3.20 -4.66 9.36
C CYS A 104 3.76 -5.81 10.18
N ALA A 105 4.98 -6.24 9.89
CA ALA A 105 5.67 -7.26 10.70
C ALA A 105 5.84 -6.85 12.19
N ALA A 106 5.71 -5.57 12.51
CA ALA A 106 5.77 -5.03 13.87
C ALA A 106 4.38 -4.88 14.54
N ASN A 107 3.29 -5.29 13.89
CA ASN A 107 1.95 -5.26 14.49
C ASN A 107 1.92 -6.11 15.77
N GLY A 108 1.38 -5.59 16.87
CA GLY A 108 1.46 -6.23 18.20
C GLY A 108 2.86 -6.23 18.83
N GLY A 109 3.88 -5.66 18.17
CA GLY A 109 5.27 -5.74 18.60
C GLY A 109 5.57 -5.08 19.95
N MET A 110 4.81 -4.06 20.32
CA MET A 110 4.90 -3.42 21.63
C MET A 110 4.42 -4.33 22.78
N GLU A 111 3.57 -5.32 22.47
CA GLU A 111 2.92 -6.16 23.49
C GLU A 111 3.71 -7.45 23.81
N TRP A 112 4.82 -7.73 23.12
CA TRP A 112 5.61 -8.98 23.31
C TRP A 112 6.07 -9.23 24.75
N ARG A 113 6.29 -8.15 25.53
CA ARG A 113 6.81 -8.24 26.92
C ARG A 113 5.75 -7.94 27.97
N GLY A 114 4.48 -7.81 27.59
CA GLY A 114 3.37 -7.46 28.46
C GLY A 114 2.50 -6.36 27.86
N ALA A 115 1.36 -6.12 28.49
CA ALA A 115 0.41 -5.13 28.02
C ALA A 115 0.98 -3.70 28.12
N GLN A 116 1.08 -2.99 27.00
CA GLN A 116 1.62 -1.62 26.96
C GLN A 116 0.60 -0.58 26.50
N MET A 117 -0.29 -0.94 25.57
CA MET A 117 -1.24 0.00 24.98
C MET A 117 -2.68 -0.25 25.42
N GLU A 118 -3.46 0.82 25.55
CA GLU A 118 -4.83 0.76 26.12
C GLU A 118 -5.95 0.56 25.09
N ALA A 119 -5.62 0.47 23.78
CA ALA A 119 -6.63 0.35 22.72
C ALA A 119 -6.22 -0.56 21.57
N LEU A 120 -7.21 -1.23 20.96
CA LEU A 120 -7.04 -2.12 19.79
C LEU A 120 -6.33 -1.43 18.63
N GLN A 121 -6.65 -0.15 18.41
CA GLN A 121 -5.99 0.64 17.36
C GLN A 121 -4.47 0.65 17.54
N PHE A 122 -3.96 0.74 18.76
CA PHE A 122 -2.50 0.80 18.98
C PHE A 122 -1.86 -0.58 19.04
N THR A 123 -2.56 -1.60 19.52
CA THR A 123 -2.01 -2.96 19.61
C THR A 123 -2.01 -3.68 18.26
N HIS A 124 -3.07 -3.54 17.45
CA HIS A 124 -3.26 -4.31 16.22
C HIS A 124 -3.55 -3.46 14.97
N GLY A 125 -3.55 -2.14 15.08
CA GLY A 125 -3.92 -1.24 13.98
C GLY A 125 -2.86 -1.05 12.90
N MET A 126 -1.71 -1.74 12.93
CA MET A 126 -0.78 -1.76 11.80
C MET A 126 -1.23 -2.78 10.73
N LEU A 127 -2.52 -2.76 10.42
CA LEU A 127 -3.20 -3.69 9.52
C LEU A 127 -4.28 -2.94 8.75
N SER A 128 -4.40 -3.21 7.45
CA SER A 128 -5.49 -2.71 6.62
C SER A 128 -5.80 -3.69 5.51
N CYS A 129 -7.08 -3.86 5.19
CA CYS A 129 -7.52 -4.79 4.15
C CYS A 129 -8.28 -4.03 3.07
N CYS A 130 -7.91 -4.24 1.82
CA CYS A 130 -8.41 -3.48 0.68
C CYS A 130 -8.59 -4.41 -0.51
N GLU A 131 -9.42 -3.98 -1.45
CA GLU A 131 -9.33 -4.46 -2.82
C GLU A 131 -8.18 -3.75 -3.52
N TRP A 132 -7.26 -4.52 -4.08
CA TRP A 132 -6.10 -4.03 -4.82
C TRP A 132 -6.27 -4.38 -6.29
N THR A 133 -6.14 -3.39 -7.17
CA THR A 133 -6.24 -3.58 -8.62
C THR A 133 -4.92 -3.24 -9.30
N GLY A 134 -4.47 -4.13 -10.16
CA GLY A 134 -3.15 -4.06 -10.78
C GLY A 134 -2.91 -5.09 -11.87
N VAL A 135 -1.65 -5.29 -12.22
CA VAL A 135 -1.19 -6.29 -13.19
C VAL A 135 -0.42 -7.39 -12.47
N SER A 136 -0.66 -8.65 -12.83
CA SER A 136 0.14 -9.76 -12.32
C SER A 136 1.61 -9.59 -12.68
N LEU A 137 2.50 -9.70 -11.69
CA LEU A 137 3.94 -9.64 -11.92
C LEU A 137 4.40 -10.77 -12.85
N ALA A 138 3.74 -11.94 -12.82
CA ALA A 138 4.00 -13.02 -13.75
C ALA A 138 3.81 -12.60 -15.22
N THR A 139 2.79 -11.78 -15.50
CA THR A 139 2.53 -11.26 -16.85
C THR A 139 3.67 -10.35 -17.31
N LEU A 140 4.13 -9.44 -16.44
CA LEU A 140 5.23 -8.54 -16.75
C LEU A 140 6.56 -9.29 -16.91
N LEU A 141 6.81 -10.29 -16.07
CA LEU A 141 8.01 -11.13 -16.14
C LEU A 141 8.04 -12.00 -17.40
N ALA A 142 6.88 -12.46 -17.88
CA ALA A 142 6.77 -13.16 -19.16
C ALA A 142 7.09 -12.23 -20.35
N GLU A 143 6.65 -10.97 -20.30
CA GLU A 143 6.91 -9.98 -21.36
C GLU A 143 8.40 -9.69 -21.54
N VAL A 144 9.14 -9.54 -20.43
CA VAL A 144 10.59 -9.29 -20.46
C VAL A 144 11.43 -10.55 -20.66
N GLY A 145 10.85 -11.74 -20.41
CA GLY A 145 11.51 -13.04 -20.51
C GLY A 145 12.60 -13.24 -19.47
N VAL A 146 12.27 -13.75 -18.28
CA VAL A 146 13.25 -14.05 -17.23
C VAL A 146 14.21 -15.17 -17.68
N LYS A 147 15.52 -14.92 -17.55
CA LYS A 147 16.55 -15.91 -17.90
C LYS A 147 16.60 -17.06 -16.89
N PRO A 148 17.05 -18.28 -17.28
CA PRO A 148 17.09 -19.44 -16.38
C PRO A 148 17.87 -19.23 -15.08
N GLU A 149 18.88 -18.35 -15.09
CA GLU A 149 19.70 -17.98 -13.94
C GLU A 149 18.96 -17.07 -12.95
N GLY A 150 17.88 -16.40 -13.37
CA GLY A 150 17.06 -15.55 -12.51
C GLY A 150 16.32 -16.38 -11.46
N LYS A 151 16.57 -16.11 -10.17
CA LYS A 151 15.94 -16.82 -9.03
C LYS A 151 15.20 -15.89 -8.06
N TRP A 152 15.46 -14.59 -8.15
CA TRP A 152 14.95 -13.60 -7.23
C TRP A 152 14.57 -12.33 -8.00
N VAL A 153 13.52 -11.67 -7.53
CA VAL A 153 13.17 -10.32 -7.91
C VAL A 153 13.62 -9.40 -6.77
N LEU A 154 14.34 -8.33 -7.09
CA LEU A 154 14.60 -7.24 -6.15
C LEU A 154 13.65 -6.09 -6.51
N ALA A 155 12.72 -5.79 -5.61
CA ALA A 155 11.82 -4.64 -5.76
C ALA A 155 12.39 -3.45 -5.01
N GLU A 156 12.39 -2.27 -5.65
CA GLU A 156 12.91 -1.01 -5.13
C GLU A 156 11.87 0.10 -5.32
N GLY A 157 11.66 0.90 -4.27
CA GLY A 157 10.81 2.09 -4.27
C GLY A 157 11.56 3.35 -4.70
N ALA A 158 10.81 4.35 -5.15
CA ALA A 158 11.35 5.63 -5.60
C ALA A 158 11.60 6.64 -4.47
N ASP A 159 11.30 6.28 -3.22
CA ASP A 159 11.49 7.15 -2.06
C ASP A 159 12.95 7.16 -1.57
N GLY A 160 13.27 8.11 -0.69
CA GLY A 160 14.64 8.27 -0.18
C GLY A 160 15.18 7.08 0.63
N SER A 161 14.34 6.12 1.04
CA SER A 161 14.79 4.90 1.70
C SER A 161 15.02 3.74 0.73
N SER A 162 14.47 3.82 -0.49
CA SER A 162 14.40 2.76 -1.50
C SER A 162 13.64 1.48 -1.07
N MET A 163 13.63 1.16 0.24
CA MET A 163 12.97 0.03 0.87
C MET A 163 13.07 -1.29 0.08
N THR A 164 14.28 -1.63 -0.36
CA THR A 164 14.50 -2.77 -1.25
C THR A 164 14.16 -4.10 -0.59
N ARG A 165 13.44 -4.98 -1.30
CA ARG A 165 13.10 -6.33 -0.82
C ARG A 165 13.30 -7.37 -1.90
N SER A 166 13.90 -8.50 -1.51
CA SER A 166 14.03 -9.68 -2.38
C SER A 166 12.82 -10.58 -2.23
N ILE A 167 12.24 -10.99 -3.36
CA ILE A 167 11.11 -11.90 -3.46
C ILE A 167 11.58 -13.13 -4.25
N PRO A 168 11.38 -14.36 -3.74
CA PRO A 168 11.68 -15.57 -4.52
C PRO A 168 10.88 -15.56 -5.83
N LEU A 169 11.51 -15.96 -6.95
CA LEU A 169 10.84 -15.94 -8.25
C LEU A 169 9.54 -16.76 -8.25
N GLU A 170 9.49 -17.87 -7.52
CA GLU A 170 8.28 -18.68 -7.33
C GLU A 170 7.11 -17.84 -6.77
N LYS A 171 7.35 -17.06 -5.70
CA LYS A 171 6.32 -16.19 -5.12
C LYS A 171 5.95 -15.03 -6.06
N ALA A 172 6.93 -14.50 -6.78
CA ALA A 172 6.70 -13.45 -7.77
C ALA A 172 5.78 -13.90 -8.92
N LEU A 173 5.86 -15.18 -9.30
CA LEU A 173 5.06 -15.78 -10.37
C LEU A 173 3.67 -16.28 -9.92
N ASP A 174 3.46 -16.46 -8.61
CA ASP A 174 2.23 -17.03 -8.04
C ASP A 174 1.08 -16.01 -7.99
N ASP A 175 1.17 -15.02 -7.09
CA ASP A 175 0.08 -14.09 -6.78
C ASP A 175 0.52 -12.63 -6.61
N THR A 176 1.76 -12.31 -6.96
CA THR A 176 2.28 -10.94 -6.78
C THR A 176 1.69 -10.00 -7.82
N LEU A 177 1.21 -8.84 -7.36
CA LEU A 177 0.65 -7.77 -8.19
C LEU A 177 1.51 -6.51 -8.17
N ILE A 178 1.61 -5.86 -9.33
CA ILE A 178 1.99 -4.45 -9.43
C ILE A 178 0.69 -3.62 -9.47
N VAL A 179 0.36 -2.99 -8.34
CA VAL A 179 -0.93 -2.34 -8.12
C VAL A 179 -0.89 -0.84 -8.42
N TYR A 180 -1.97 -0.31 -8.98
CA TYR A 180 -2.12 1.13 -9.26
C TYR A 180 -3.46 1.70 -8.73
N ALA A 181 -4.32 0.83 -8.20
CA ALA A 181 -5.59 1.22 -7.61
C ALA A 181 -5.90 0.43 -6.33
N GLN A 182 -6.66 1.07 -5.44
CA GLN A 182 -7.07 0.59 -4.14
C GLN A 182 -8.53 1.00 -3.89
N ASN A 183 -9.37 0.03 -3.55
CA ASN A 183 -10.80 0.23 -3.27
C ASN A 183 -11.53 1.03 -4.37
N GLY A 184 -11.25 0.71 -5.64
CA GLY A 184 -11.91 1.32 -6.80
C GLY A 184 -11.37 2.67 -7.26
N GLU A 185 -10.35 3.25 -6.60
CA GLU A 185 -9.71 4.50 -7.02
C GLU A 185 -8.18 4.37 -7.08
N ARG A 186 -7.48 5.39 -7.58
CA ARG A 186 -6.01 5.41 -7.57
C ARG A 186 -5.46 5.33 -6.13
N LEU A 187 -4.26 4.79 -6.00
CA LEU A 187 -3.55 4.73 -4.71
C LEU A 187 -3.48 6.11 -4.04
N ARG A 188 -3.58 6.12 -2.71
CA ARG A 188 -3.29 7.31 -1.92
C ARG A 188 -1.77 7.57 -1.92
N PRO A 189 -1.33 8.83 -1.84
CA PRO A 189 0.08 9.17 -1.64
C PRO A 189 0.66 8.53 -0.38
#